data_AF-A0A7W2U1U8-F1
#
_entry.id   AF-A0A7W2U1U8-F1
#
_cell.length_a   1.000
_cell.length_b   1.000
_cell.length_c   1.000
_cell.angle_alpha   90.00
_cell.angle_beta   90.00
_cell.angle_gamma   90.00
#
_symmetry.space_group_name_H-M   'P 1'
#
loop_
_entity.id
_entity.type
_entity.pdbx_description
1 polymer ?
#
loop_
_entity_poly.entity_id
_entity_poly.type
_entity_poly.pdbx_seq_one_letter_code
_entity_poly.pdbx_strand_id
1 'polypeptide(L)'
;MSENKFENVSSVVDSYQQADELFDEILNDSHLSATWQRYHLMGDVMRGETSDVINLDLSSNIASAIADEPTILAPRLSNNVVGKLKAKVVQFAKPFGQMAIAASAAGLMVMGVQQNSADSDVLLPASQVVKTMPFGGIAEPVSLNFQQTSRTSEKQAFIEQQRRFQALLSDHHQQVKLSSVDATSSTQEDKAEESAK
;
A
#
# COMPACT_ATOMS: atom_id res chain seq x y z
N MET A 1 -13.70 -38.40 -25.72
CA MET A 1 -12.43 -37.86 -25.19
C MET A 1 -12.51 -36.35 -24.94
N SER A 2 -13.27 -35.56 -25.71
CA SER A 2 -13.41 -34.10 -25.52
C SER A 2 -14.27 -33.68 -24.33
N GLU A 3 -15.27 -34.48 -23.93
CA GLU A 3 -16.17 -34.14 -22.80
C GLU A 3 -15.44 -33.91 -21.49
N ASN A 4 -14.45 -34.75 -21.18
CA ASN A 4 -13.66 -34.61 -19.96
C ASN A 4 -12.88 -33.29 -19.93
N LYS A 5 -12.43 -32.78 -21.09
CA LYS A 5 -11.74 -31.49 -21.18
C LYS A 5 -12.67 -30.32 -20.87
N PHE A 6 -13.91 -30.35 -21.35
CA PHE A 6 -14.89 -29.30 -21.05
C PHE A 6 -15.35 -29.32 -19.60
N GLU A 7 -15.43 -30.51 -18.99
CA GLU A 7 -15.66 -30.68 -17.56
C GLU A 7 -14.52 -30.06 -16.75
N ASN A 8 -13.26 -30.28 -17.15
CA ASN A 8 -12.10 -29.65 -16.52
C ASN A 8 -12.12 -28.12 -16.65
N VAL A 9 -12.50 -27.58 -17.81
CA VAL A 9 -12.69 -26.13 -17.96
C VAL A 9 -13.76 -25.63 -16.98
N SER A 10 -14.91 -26.32 -16.88
CA SER A 10 -15.98 -25.96 -15.97
C SER A 10 -15.54 -26.00 -14.50
N SER A 11 -14.78 -27.03 -14.11
CA SER A 11 -14.29 -27.16 -12.73
C SER A 11 -13.31 -26.04 -12.37
N VAL A 12 -12.52 -25.57 -13.33
CA VAL A 12 -11.61 -24.42 -13.13
C VAL A 12 -12.40 -23.10 -13.07
N VAL A 13 -13.45 -22.92 -13.90
CA VAL A 13 -14.33 -21.73 -13.86
C VAL A 13 -14.98 -21.58 -12.48
N ASP A 14 -15.47 -22.70 -11.93
CA ASP A 14 -16.11 -22.74 -10.61
C ASP A 14 -15.11 -22.81 -9.45
N SER A 15 -13.80 -22.72 -9.72
CA SER A 15 -12.72 -22.85 -8.72
C SER A 15 -12.76 -24.17 -7.92
N TYR A 16 -13.35 -25.23 -8.48
CA TYR A 16 -13.49 -26.54 -7.84
C TYR A 16 -12.19 -27.34 -7.85
N GLN A 17 -11.47 -27.33 -8.97
CA GLN A 17 -10.14 -27.95 -9.10
C GLN A 17 -9.16 -26.94 -9.66
N GLN A 18 -8.19 -26.53 -8.84
CA GLN A 18 -7.12 -25.63 -9.24
C GLN A 18 -5.83 -26.45 -9.33
N ALA A 19 -5.49 -26.88 -10.54
CA ALA A 19 -4.21 -27.52 -10.84
C ALA A 19 -3.52 -26.70 -11.94
N ASP A 20 -2.26 -26.33 -11.71
CA ASP A 20 -1.47 -25.51 -12.65
C ASP A 20 -1.40 -26.15 -14.04
N GLU A 21 -1.35 -27.48 -14.10
CA GLU A 21 -1.33 -28.25 -15.35
C GLU A 21 -2.59 -28.04 -16.21
N LEU A 22 -3.76 -27.85 -15.58
CA LEU A 22 -5.01 -27.60 -16.30
C LEU A 22 -5.02 -26.20 -16.92
N PHE A 23 -4.46 -25.22 -16.22
CA PHE A 23 -4.31 -23.87 -16.76
C PHE A 23 -3.37 -23.86 -17.96
N ASP A 24 -2.25 -24.58 -17.89
CA ASP A 24 -1.34 -24.73 -19.03
C ASP A 24 -2.03 -25.39 -20.23
N GLU A 25 -2.88 -26.40 -20.01
CA GLU A 25 -3.66 -27.01 -21.09
C GLU A 25 -4.64 -26.02 -21.73
N ILE A 26 -5.36 -25.24 -20.90
CA ILE A 26 -6.33 -24.23 -21.37
C ILE A 26 -5.63 -23.11 -22.15
N LEU A 27 -4.44 -22.68 -21.72
CA LEU A 27 -3.66 -21.64 -22.38
C LEU A 27 -3.11 -22.07 -23.73
N ASN A 28 -2.71 -23.35 -23.86
CA ASN A 28 -2.12 -23.88 -25.09
C ASN A 28 -3.17 -24.29 -26.14
N ASP A 29 -4.42 -24.58 -25.74
CA ASP A 29 -5.50 -24.98 -26.64
C ASP A 29 -6.49 -23.84 -26.90
N SER A 30 -6.49 -23.30 -28.12
CA SER A 30 -7.41 -22.25 -28.57
C SER A 30 -8.90 -22.59 -28.41
N HIS A 31 -9.27 -23.88 -28.52
CA HIS A 31 -10.67 -24.29 -28.38
C HIS A 31 -11.10 -24.30 -26.91
N LEU A 32 -10.19 -24.66 -26.00
CA LEU A 32 -10.45 -24.62 -24.55
C LEU A 32 -10.50 -23.17 -24.04
N SER A 33 -9.58 -22.30 -24.48
CA SER A 33 -9.62 -20.88 -24.12
C SER A 33 -10.89 -20.19 -24.63
N ALA A 34 -11.35 -20.51 -25.84
CA ALA A 34 -12.64 -20.02 -26.35
C ALA A 34 -13.84 -20.57 -25.55
N THR A 35 -13.73 -21.78 -25.00
CA THR A 35 -14.77 -22.37 -24.14
C THR A 35 -14.80 -21.67 -22.78
N TRP A 36 -13.64 -21.43 -22.19
CA TRP A 36 -13.47 -20.64 -20.96
C TRP A 36 -14.12 -19.27 -21.06
N GLN A 37 -13.88 -18.54 -22.16
CA GLN A 37 -14.49 -17.24 -22.43
C GLN A 37 -16.03 -17.33 -22.53
N ARG A 38 -16.54 -18.35 -23.23
CA ARG A 38 -17.99 -18.56 -23.38
C ARG A 38 -18.68 -18.86 -22.05
N TYR A 39 -18.08 -19.67 -21.19
CA TYR A 39 -18.65 -20.00 -19.88
C TYR A 39 -18.77 -18.76 -18.99
N HIS A 40 -17.74 -17.91 -18.95
CA HIS A 40 -17.80 -16.64 -18.23
C HIS A 40 -18.89 -15.74 -18.80
N LEU A 41 -18.94 -15.56 -20.13
CA LEU A 41 -19.96 -14.74 -20.77
C LEU A 41 -21.38 -15.24 -20.49
N MET A 42 -21.62 -16.55 -20.56
CA MET A 42 -22.91 -17.15 -20.20
C MET A 42 -23.28 -16.84 -18.73
N GLY A 43 -22.31 -16.96 -17.82
CA GLY A 43 -22.48 -16.61 -16.41
C GLY A 43 -22.84 -15.14 -16.21
N ASP A 44 -22.13 -14.23 -16.88
CA ASP A 44 -22.38 -12.79 -16.81
C ASP A 44 -23.79 -12.44 -17.35
N VAL A 45 -24.21 -13.08 -18.45
CA VAL A 45 -25.57 -12.92 -19.00
C VAL A 45 -26.62 -13.43 -18.01
N MET A 46 -26.40 -14.59 -17.39
CA MET A 46 -27.34 -15.16 -16.41
C MET A 46 -27.48 -14.30 -15.15
N ARG A 47 -26.40 -13.63 -14.72
CA ARG A 47 -26.41 -12.71 -13.57
C ARG A 47 -26.89 -11.29 -13.93
N GLY A 48 -27.05 -10.97 -15.20
CA GLY A 48 -27.40 -9.62 -15.65
C GLY A 48 -26.24 -8.63 -15.50
N GLU A 49 -25.00 -9.10 -15.52
CA GLU A 49 -23.76 -8.30 -15.37
C GLU A 49 -23.20 -7.82 -16.72
N THR A 50 -23.96 -8.00 -17.80
CA THR A 50 -23.55 -7.57 -19.15
C THR A 50 -24.03 -6.17 -19.47
N SER A 51 -23.24 -5.44 -20.25
CA SER A 51 -23.64 -4.16 -20.82
C SER A 51 -24.56 -4.37 -22.04
N ASP A 52 -25.30 -3.34 -22.44
CA ASP A 52 -26.16 -3.35 -23.64
C ASP A 52 -25.38 -3.69 -24.93
N VAL A 53 -24.07 -3.43 -24.93
CA VAL A 53 -23.16 -3.77 -26.03
C VAL A 53 -22.09 -4.74 -25.54
N ILE A 54 -22.10 -5.96 -26.08
CA ILE A 54 -21.10 -7.00 -25.77
C ILE A 54 -19.91 -6.86 -26.72
N ASN A 55 -18.72 -6.63 -26.16
CA ASN A 55 -17.49 -6.48 -26.93
C ASN A 55 -16.61 -7.72 -26.79
N LEU A 56 -16.60 -8.57 -27.81
CA LEU A 56 -15.89 -9.86 -27.78
C LEU A 56 -14.37 -9.73 -27.94
N ASP A 57 -13.90 -8.61 -28.51
CA ASP A 57 -12.49 -8.35 -28.81
C ASP A 57 -11.78 -7.56 -27.69
N LEU A 58 -12.47 -7.32 -26.57
CA LEU A 58 -11.93 -6.54 -25.45
C LEU A 58 -10.70 -7.22 -24.84
N SER A 59 -10.76 -8.53 -24.62
CA SER A 59 -9.65 -9.30 -24.04
C SER A 59 -8.42 -9.29 -24.94
N SER A 60 -8.60 -9.41 -26.27
CA SER A 60 -7.49 -9.32 -27.22
C SER A 60 -6.86 -7.93 -27.26
N ASN A 61 -7.66 -6.88 -27.22
CA ASN A 61 -7.16 -5.50 -27.20
C ASN A 61 -6.35 -5.22 -25.94
N ILE A 62 -6.83 -5.70 -24.78
CA ILE A 62 -6.11 -5.59 -23.51
C ILE A 62 -4.80 -6.38 -23.56
N ALA A 63 -4.82 -7.62 -24.08
CA ALA A 63 -3.61 -8.42 -24.21
C ALA A 63 -2.55 -7.76 -25.09
N SER A 64 -2.96 -7.16 -26.22
CA SER A 64 -2.06 -6.39 -27.08
C SER A 64 -1.51 -5.15 -26.38
N ALA A 65 -2.36 -4.40 -25.67
CA ALA A 65 -1.91 -3.24 -24.91
C ALA A 65 -0.88 -3.61 -23.83
N ILE A 66 -1.10 -4.70 -23.10
CA ILE A 66 -0.17 -5.21 -22.07
C ILE A 66 1.16 -5.64 -22.71
N ALA A 67 1.13 -6.27 -23.89
CA ALA A 67 2.34 -6.67 -24.60
C ALA A 67 3.20 -5.46 -25.03
N ASP A 68 2.55 -4.32 -25.30
CA ASP A 68 3.21 -3.06 -25.66
C ASP A 68 3.70 -2.26 -24.44
N GLU A 69 3.35 -2.67 -23.21
CA GLU A 69 3.80 -1.98 -22.00
C GLU A 69 5.31 -2.16 -21.77
N PRO A 70 6.06 -1.07 -21.47
CA PRO A 70 7.46 -1.20 -21.12
C PRO A 70 7.58 -1.95 -19.80
N THR A 71 8.36 -3.04 -19.80
CA THR A 71 8.63 -3.81 -18.58
C THR A 71 9.33 -2.91 -17.54
N ILE A 72 8.57 -2.42 -16.57
CA ILE A 72 9.12 -1.73 -15.40
C ILE A 72 9.74 -2.82 -14.53
N LEU A 73 11.00 -3.15 -14.80
CA LEU A 73 11.81 -3.93 -13.88
C LEU A 73 11.85 -3.13 -12.58
N ALA A 74 11.14 -3.62 -11.56
CA ALA A 74 11.19 -3.07 -10.22
C ALA A 74 12.64 -2.76 -9.87
N PRO A 75 12.95 -1.59 -9.24
CA PRO A 75 14.32 -1.23 -8.91
C PRO A 75 14.95 -2.38 -8.12
N ARG A 76 15.82 -3.15 -8.77
CA ARG A 76 16.65 -4.12 -8.06
C ARG A 76 17.38 -3.31 -7.02
N LEU A 77 17.25 -3.67 -5.74
CA LEU A 77 18.09 -3.09 -4.70
C LEU A 77 19.53 -3.34 -5.13
N SER A 78 20.12 -2.34 -5.78
CA SER A 78 21.53 -2.33 -6.05
C SER A 78 22.17 -2.29 -4.66
N ASN A 79 22.67 -3.44 -4.20
CA ASN A 79 23.56 -3.53 -3.06
C ASN A 79 24.89 -2.86 -3.45
N ASN A 80 24.83 -1.55 -3.72
CA ASN A 80 25.97 -0.69 -3.88
C ASN A 80 26.54 -0.43 -2.49
N VAL A 81 27.21 -1.46 -1.94
CA VAL A 81 27.98 -1.38 -0.69
C VAL A 81 29.00 -0.24 -0.78
N VAL A 82 29.49 0.04 -1.99
CA VAL A 82 30.42 1.13 -2.31
C VAL A 82 29.83 2.52 -2.02
N GLY A 83 28.53 2.72 -2.26
CA GLY A 83 27.84 3.98 -1.95
C GLY A 83 27.65 4.20 -0.45
N LYS A 84 27.36 3.13 0.29
CA LYS A 84 27.20 3.18 1.76
C LYS A 84 28.52 3.49 2.48
N LEU A 85 29.66 3.03 1.97
CA LEU A 85 30.96 3.31 2.57
C LEU A 85 31.39 4.78 2.35
N LYS A 86 31.18 5.35 1.16
CA LYS A 86 31.43 6.79 0.90
C LYS A 86 30.54 7.69 1.75
N ALA A 87 29.27 7.33 1.94
CA ALA A 87 28.37 8.05 2.84
C ALA A 87 28.83 8.02 4.32
N LYS A 88 29.60 7.00 4.73
CA LYS A 88 30.11 6.87 6.10
C LYS A 88 31.34 7.72 6.41
N VAL A 89 32.16 8.01 5.40
CA VAL A 89 33.32 8.91 5.56
C VAL A 89 32.87 10.38 5.54
N VAL A 90 31.90 10.74 4.70
CA VAL A 90 31.39 12.13 4.62
C VAL A 90 30.64 12.53 5.89
N GLN A 91 29.90 11.62 6.54
CA GLN A 91 29.23 11.92 7.82
C GLN A 91 30.20 12.05 9.01
N PHE A 92 31.38 11.42 8.95
CA PHE A 92 32.41 11.55 10.00
C PHE A 92 33.23 12.84 9.88
N ALA A 93 33.27 13.48 8.70
CA ALA A 93 33.91 14.77 8.49
C ALA A 93 33.00 15.97 8.82
N LYS A 94 31.68 15.78 8.86
CA LYS A 94 30.70 16.83 9.19
C LYS A 94 30.82 17.47 10.60
N PRO A 95 31.17 16.77 11.69
CA PRO A 95 31.25 17.43 13.01
C PRO A 95 32.40 18.44 13.15
N PHE A 96 33.42 18.42 12.28
CA PHE A 96 34.50 19.42 12.33
C PHE A 96 34.14 20.76 11.66
N GLY A 97 33.14 20.78 10.77
CA GLY A 97 32.71 22.00 10.07
C GLY A 97 31.87 22.97 10.93
N GLN A 98 31.31 22.49 12.05
CA GLN A 98 30.43 23.29 12.91
C GLN A 98 31.21 24.22 13.86
N MET A 99 32.48 23.93 14.14
CA MET A 99 33.34 24.79 14.98
C MET A 99 33.79 26.08 14.25
N ALA A 100 33.87 26.07 12.92
CA ALA A 100 34.31 27.24 12.15
C ALA A 100 33.28 28.39 12.20
N ILE A 101 31.99 28.07 12.23
CA ILE A 101 30.90 29.05 12.15
C ILE A 101 30.79 29.86 13.46
N ALA A 102 31.05 29.22 14.61
CA ALA A 102 30.95 29.87 15.92
C ALA A 102 32.07 30.89 16.19
N ALA A 103 33.31 30.61 15.75
CA ALA A 103 34.44 31.53 15.91
C ALA A 103 34.28 32.80 15.06
N SER A 104 33.66 32.69 13.88
CA SER A 104 33.42 33.84 12.98
C SER A 104 32.33 34.77 13.47
N ALA A 105 31.26 34.25 14.09
CA ALA A 105 30.16 35.08 14.60
C ALA A 105 30.54 35.91 15.83
N ALA A 106 31.41 35.40 16.70
CA ALA A 106 31.90 36.13 17.87
C ALA A 106 32.80 37.33 17.51
N GLY A 107 33.59 37.23 16.42
CA GLY A 107 34.42 38.32 15.93
C GLY A 107 33.61 39.53 15.44
N LEU A 108 32.45 39.29 14.80
CA LEU A 108 31.58 40.36 14.31
C LEU A 108 30.81 41.07 15.43
N MET A 109 30.60 40.43 16.59
CA MET A 109 29.96 41.06 17.75
C MET A 109 30.88 42.00 18.54
N VAL A 110 32.20 41.83 18.46
CA VAL A 110 33.18 42.70 19.15
C VAL A 110 33.42 44.02 18.40
N MET A 111 33.07 44.09 17.11
CA MET A 111 33.25 45.27 16.27
C MET A 111 31.89 45.89 15.95
N GLY A 112 31.29 46.53 16.95
CA GLY A 112 30.09 47.33 16.75
C GLY A 112 30.35 48.54 15.84
N VAL A 113 29.32 49.00 15.12
CA VAL A 113 28.77 50.36 15.21
C VAL A 113 27.51 50.48 14.34
N GLN A 114 26.40 50.76 15.03
CA GLN A 114 25.43 51.81 14.73
C GLN A 114 24.89 52.01 13.30
N GLN A 115 23.56 51.96 13.24
CA GLN A 115 22.69 52.90 12.50
C GLN A 115 22.20 52.45 11.11
N ASN A 116 20.91 52.20 10.97
CA ASN A 116 19.90 53.21 10.60
C ASN A 116 18.59 52.51 10.16
N SER A 117 17.47 53.04 10.65
CA SER A 117 16.10 52.66 10.30
C SER A 117 15.79 52.98 8.83
N ALA A 118 15.05 52.12 8.14
CA ALA A 118 13.98 52.51 7.21
C ALA A 118 13.24 51.28 6.67
N ASP A 119 11.98 51.18 7.08
CA ASP A 119 10.80 50.75 6.31
C ASP A 119 11.00 50.13 4.91
N SER A 120 10.44 48.93 4.74
CA SER A 120 9.88 48.50 3.45
C SER A 120 8.85 47.39 3.69
N ASP A 121 7.61 47.84 3.85
CA ASP A 121 6.39 47.05 3.73
C ASP A 121 6.14 46.73 2.25
N VAL A 122 6.23 45.46 1.85
CA VAL A 122 5.78 44.97 0.53
C VAL A 122 5.13 43.61 0.71
N LEU A 123 3.80 43.66 0.81
CA LEU A 123 2.79 42.86 0.10
C LEU A 123 3.16 41.42 -0.30
N LEU A 124 2.45 40.50 0.35
CA LEU A 124 2.23 39.09 0.00
C LEU A 124 2.04 38.83 -1.51
N PRO A 125 2.44 37.63 -1.96
CA PRO A 125 1.57 36.85 -2.82
C PRO A 125 1.15 35.54 -2.13
N ALA A 126 -0.15 35.30 -2.16
CA ALA A 126 -0.79 34.05 -1.77
C ALA A 126 -0.37 32.88 -2.68
N SER A 127 -0.54 31.66 -2.16
CA SER A 127 -0.53 30.36 -2.86
C SER A 127 0.83 29.78 -3.26
N GLN A 128 1.54 29.19 -2.28
CA GLN A 128 2.40 28.01 -2.53
C GLN A 128 2.32 27.04 -1.33
N VAL A 129 1.37 26.10 -1.37
CA VAL A 129 1.39 24.92 -0.49
C VAL A 129 2.48 23.97 -0.97
N VAL A 130 3.70 24.20 -0.49
CA VAL A 130 4.80 23.25 -0.63
C VAL A 130 4.50 22.06 0.29
N LYS A 131 3.96 20.96 -0.25
CA LYS A 131 3.89 19.67 0.42
C LYS A 131 5.29 19.05 0.43
N THR A 132 6.09 19.35 1.46
CA THR A 132 7.36 18.65 1.70
C THR A 132 7.05 17.30 2.35
N MET A 133 7.29 16.21 1.62
CA MET A 133 7.22 14.85 2.14
C MET A 133 7.96 14.76 3.50
N PRO A 134 7.34 14.24 4.58
CA PRO A 134 8.04 14.05 5.83
C PRO A 134 8.85 12.76 5.74
N PHE A 135 10.17 12.90 5.58
CA PHE A 135 11.10 11.83 5.94
C PHE A 135 11.10 11.73 7.48
N GLY A 136 10.14 10.96 8.02
CA GLY A 136 10.06 10.55 9.42
C GLY A 136 9.32 11.51 10.36
N GLY A 137 8.06 11.20 10.66
CA GLY A 137 7.30 11.82 11.76
C GLY A 137 5.80 11.93 11.45
N ILE A 138 4.98 11.38 12.36
CA ILE A 138 3.50 11.34 12.48
C ILE A 138 2.64 11.75 11.26
N ALA A 139 1.77 10.84 10.83
CA ALA A 139 0.78 11.09 9.79
C ALA A 139 -0.20 12.20 10.22
N GLU A 140 -0.24 13.29 9.45
CA GLU A 140 -1.26 14.33 9.58
C GLU A 140 -2.64 13.77 9.18
N PRO A 141 -3.71 14.10 9.95
CA PRO A 141 -5.05 13.59 9.67
C PRO A 141 -5.62 14.20 8.37
N VAL A 142 -6.22 13.34 7.55
CA VAL A 142 -6.80 13.70 6.24
C VAL A 142 -8.24 14.21 6.40
N SER A 143 -8.48 15.16 7.30
CA SER A 143 -9.76 15.85 7.40
C SER A 143 -9.63 17.28 6.87
N LEU A 144 -10.55 17.67 5.98
CA LEU A 144 -10.63 19.03 5.39
C LEU A 144 -11.10 20.11 6.39
N ASN A 145 -11.07 19.82 7.70
CA ASN A 145 -11.51 20.72 8.75
C ASN A 145 -10.39 20.89 9.78
N PHE A 146 -9.32 21.57 9.37
CA PHE A 146 -8.26 22.00 10.27
C PHE A 146 -8.70 23.26 11.00
N GLN A 147 -9.19 23.10 12.24
CA GLN A 147 -9.17 24.20 13.20
C GLN A 147 -7.78 24.24 13.84
N GLN A 148 -7.18 25.42 13.89
CA GLN A 148 -5.84 25.65 14.45
C GLN A 148 -5.88 25.37 15.96
N THR A 149 -5.51 24.15 16.35
CA THR A 149 -5.66 23.70 17.73
C THR A 149 -4.55 24.31 18.60
N SER A 150 -4.89 24.77 19.81
CA SER A 150 -3.89 25.22 20.79
C SER A 150 -3.07 24.02 21.27
N ARG A 151 -1.78 24.19 21.63
CA ARG A 151 -0.87 23.10 22.10
C ARG A 151 -1.42 22.21 23.22
N THR A 152 -2.41 22.68 23.98
CA THR A 152 -3.13 21.91 25.01
C THR A 152 -4.16 20.94 24.41
N SER A 153 -4.82 21.33 23.32
CA SER A 153 -5.80 20.53 22.58
C SER A 153 -5.13 19.39 21.80
N GLU A 154 -3.93 19.60 21.26
CA GLU A 154 -3.16 18.53 20.59
C GLU A 154 -2.81 17.40 21.56
N LYS A 155 -2.40 17.74 22.79
CA LYS A 155 -2.10 16.75 23.83
C LYS A 155 -3.33 15.95 24.24
N GLN A 156 -4.49 16.60 24.33
CA GLN A 156 -5.75 15.92 24.65
C GLN A 156 -6.20 14.99 23.52
N ALA A 157 -6.11 15.43 22.26
CA ALA A 157 -6.40 14.60 21.10
C ALA A 157 -5.47 13.38 21.00
N PHE A 158 -4.18 13.55 21.31
CA PHE A 158 -3.22 12.44 21.33
C PHE A 158 -3.54 11.39 22.40
N ILE A 159 -3.92 11.83 23.60
CA ILE A 159 -4.32 10.92 24.69
C ILE A 159 -5.59 10.14 24.33
N GLU A 160 -6.55 10.80 23.67
CA GLU A 160 -7.78 10.16 23.21
C GLU A 160 -7.51 9.13 22.11
N GLN A 161 -6.63 9.45 21.16
CA GLN A 161 -6.17 8.51 20.13
C GLN A 161 -5.47 7.29 20.75
N GLN A 162 -4.60 7.50 21.76
CA GLN A 162 -3.92 6.41 22.45
C GLN A 162 -4.91 5.49 23.20
N ARG A 163 -5.93 6.07 23.85
CA ARG A 163 -7.01 5.29 24.49
C ARG A 163 -7.81 4.47 23.49
N ARG A 164 -8.18 5.08 22.36
CA ARG A 164 -8.93 4.41 21.29
C ARG A 164 -8.12 3.25 20.69
N PHE A 165 -6.82 3.45 20.50
CA PHE A 165 -5.93 2.40 20.00
C PHE A 165 -5.80 1.24 20.99
N GLN A 166 -5.67 1.53 22.28
CA GLN A 166 -5.63 0.49 23.32
C GLN A 166 -6.94 -0.31 23.38
N ALA A 167 -8.09 0.35 23.27
CA ALA A 167 -9.39 -0.32 23.22
C ALA A 167 -9.50 -1.26 22.02
N LEU A 168 -9.06 -0.82 20.84
CA LEU A 168 -9.06 -1.62 19.61
C LEU A 168 -8.12 -2.83 19.72
N LEU A 169 -6.93 -2.67 20.30
CA LEU A 169 -6.02 -3.78 20.55
C LEU A 169 -6.62 -4.83 21.50
N SER A 170 -7.27 -4.39 22.58
CA SER A 170 -7.90 -5.30 23.53
C SER A 170 -9.07 -6.07 22.91
N ASP A 171 -9.87 -5.41 22.08
CA ASP A 171 -11.00 -6.02 21.38
C ASP A 171 -10.50 -7.06 20.35
N HIS A 172 -9.50 -6.70 19.55
CA HIS A 172 -8.89 -7.63 18.60
C HIS A 172 -8.32 -8.88 19.30
N HIS A 173 -7.67 -8.71 20.45
CA HIS A 173 -7.21 -9.85 21.26
C HIS A 173 -8.35 -10.74 21.76
N GLN A 174 -9.53 -10.19 22.06
CA GLN A 174 -10.70 -10.99 22.43
C GLN A 174 -11.27 -11.73 21.24
N GLN A 175 -11.38 -11.10 20.07
CA GLN A 175 -11.85 -11.74 18.84
C GLN A 175 -10.95 -12.92 18.45
N VAL A 176 -9.63 -12.77 18.52
CA VAL A 176 -8.68 -13.86 18.24
C VAL A 176 -8.87 -15.03 19.20
N LYS A 177 -9.13 -14.76 20.49
CA LYS A 177 -9.40 -15.82 21.48
C LYS A 177 -10.72 -16.54 21.21
N LEU A 178 -11.80 -15.83 20.93
CA LEU A 178 -13.09 -16.44 20.58
C LEU A 178 -12.96 -17.27 19.31
N SER A 179 -12.33 -16.72 18.26
CA SER A 179 -12.06 -17.46 17.02
C SER A 179 -11.23 -18.73 17.25
N SER A 180 -10.27 -18.72 18.19
CA SER A 180 -9.52 -19.92 18.57
C SER A 180 -10.31 -20.95 19.39
N VAL A 181 -11.33 -20.50 20.15
CA VAL A 181 -12.25 -21.37 20.90
C VAL A 181 -13.30 -22.01 19.97
N ASP A 182 -13.80 -21.25 18.99
CA ASP A 182 -14.69 -21.78 17.96
C ASP A 182 -13.98 -22.87 17.14
N ALA A 183 -12.71 -22.66 16.77
CA ALA A 183 -11.90 -23.66 16.07
C ALA A 183 -11.61 -24.94 16.92
N THR A 184 -11.58 -24.83 18.25
CA THR A 184 -11.34 -25.99 19.13
C THR A 184 -12.63 -26.72 19.53
N SER A 185 -13.77 -26.03 19.59
CA SER A 185 -15.09 -26.65 19.80
C SER A 185 -15.57 -27.43 18.57
N SER A 186 -15.36 -26.91 17.36
CA SER A 186 -15.63 -27.64 16.12
C SER A 186 -14.79 -28.93 16.00
N THR A 187 -13.55 -28.92 16.53
CA THR A 187 -12.68 -30.11 16.54
C THR A 187 -13.11 -31.16 17.58
N GLN A 188 -13.88 -30.78 18.61
CA GLN A 188 -14.38 -31.73 19.62
C GLN A 188 -15.72 -32.38 19.24
N GLU A 189 -16.58 -31.69 18.47
CA GLU A 189 -17.81 -32.28 17.94
C GLU A 189 -17.52 -33.38 16.89
N ASP A 190 -16.56 -33.15 15.97
CA ASP A 190 -16.16 -34.18 15.00
C ASP A 190 -15.57 -35.45 15.67
N LYS A 191 -14.90 -35.30 16.83
CA LYS A 191 -14.28 -36.42 17.54
C LYS A 191 -15.27 -37.20 18.43
N ALA A 192 -16.41 -36.60 18.78
CA ALA A 192 -17.47 -37.25 19.55
C ALA A 192 -18.41 -38.06 18.64
N GLU A 193 -18.60 -37.66 17.38
CA GLU A 193 -19.40 -38.41 16.40
C GLU A 193 -18.67 -39.64 15.82
N GLU A 194 -17.33 -39.60 15.71
CA GLU A 194 -16.54 -40.75 15.23
C GLU A 194 -16.44 -41.91 16.25
N SER A 195 -16.65 -41.64 17.54
CA SER A 195 -16.58 -42.67 18.60
C SER A 195 -17.91 -43.37 18.88
N ALA A 196 -18.99 -42.99 18.18
CA ALA A 196 -20.34 -43.56 18.34
C ALA A 196 -20.81 -44.41 17.15
N LYS A 197 -19.90 -44.78 16.24
CA LYS A 197 -20.13 -45.68 15.10
C LYS A 197 -19.22 -46.90 15.18
#